data_AF-A0A3Q1GHG6-F1
#
_entry.id   AF-A0A3Q1GHG6-F1
#
_cell.length_a   1.000
_cell.length_b   1.000
_cell.length_c   1.000
_cell.angle_alpha   90.00
_cell.angle_beta   90.00
_cell.angle_gamma   90.00
#
_symmetry.space_group_name_H-M   'P 1'
#
loop_
_entity.id
_entity.type
_entity.pdbx_description
1 polymer ?
#
loop_
_entity_poly.entity_id
_entity_poly.type
_entity_poly.pdbx_seq_one_letter_code
_entity_poly.pdbx_strand_id
1 'polypeptide(L)' 'FFKRFVVYEDDCYVGNGSSYQGITSETISGKKCQAWSSMSPHNHNKTPKLFPTA' A
#
# COMPACT_ATOMS: atom_id res chain seq x y z
N PHE A 1 13.69 -24.93 -5.06
CA PHE A 1 12.31 -24.43 -5.00
C PHE A 1 12.31 -22.92 -5.22
N PHE A 2 12.36 -22.50 -6.49
CA PHE A 2 12.41 -21.09 -6.88
C PHE A 2 11.03 -20.45 -6.63
N LYS A 3 10.87 -19.72 -5.52
CA LYS A 3 9.77 -18.75 -5.43
C LYS A 3 10.13 -17.58 -6.33
N ARG A 4 9.46 -17.52 -7.48
CA ARG A 4 9.41 -16.40 -8.41
C ARG A 4 9.07 -15.14 -7.61
N PHE A 5 10.06 -14.27 -7.38
CA PHE A 5 9.80 -12.88 -7.02
C PHE A 5 9.10 -12.28 -8.24
N VAL A 6 7.78 -12.09 -8.15
CA VAL A 6 7.06 -11.26 -9.11
C VAL A 6 7.50 -9.84 -8.79
N VAL A 7 8.59 -9.38 -9.41
CA VAL A 7 8.89 -7.95 -9.47
C VAL A 7 7.85 -7.40 -10.45
N TYR A 8 6.82 -6.74 -9.92
CA TYR A 8 5.91 -5.95 -10.74
C TYR A 8 6.73 -4.77 -11.28
N GLU A 9 6.97 -4.74 -12.60
CA GLU A 9 7.80 -3.72 -13.25
C GLU A 9 7.20 -2.31 -13.19
N ASP A 10 5.90 -2.17 -12.90
CA ASP A 10 5.16 -0.90 -12.93
C ASP A 10 4.65 -0.47 -11.55
N ASP A 11 5.47 -0.56 -10.51
CA ASP A 11 5.11 0.00 -9.20
C ASP A 11 5.47 1.49 -9.09
N CYS A 12 5.09 2.25 -10.13
CA CYS A 12 5.31 3.68 -10.24
C CYS A 12 3.98 4.44 -10.14
N TYR A 13 4.06 5.71 -9.78
CA TYR A 13 2.91 6.59 -9.70
C TYR A 13 3.14 7.85 -10.54
N VAL A 14 2.05 8.47 -10.99
CA VAL A 14 2.09 9.73 -11.74
C VAL A 14 1.60 10.88 -10.85
N GLY A 15 2.27 12.03 -10.93
CA GLY A 15 1.90 13.21 -10.15
C GLY A 15 2.02 12.98 -8.65
N ASN A 16 0.91 13.07 -7.92
CA ASN A 16 0.88 12.85 -6.47
C ASN A 16 0.58 11.39 -6.06
N GLY A 17 0.35 10.50 -7.02
CA GLY A 17 0.02 9.09 -6.76
C GLY A 17 -1.36 8.85 -6.16
N SER A 18 -2.30 9.78 -6.30
CA SER A 18 -3.70 9.57 -5.85
C SER A 18 -4.44 8.46 -6.61
N SER A 19 -4.01 8.14 -7.83
CA SER A 19 -4.56 7.05 -8.64
C SER A 19 -3.70 5.77 -8.58
N TYR A 20 -2.69 5.74 -7.72
CA TYR A 20 -1.78 4.61 -7.62
C TYR A 20 -2.47 3.43 -6.93
N GLN A 21 -2.59 2.32 -7.64
CA GLN A 21 -3.24 1.08 -7.20
C GLN A 21 -2.25 -0.10 -7.23
N GLY A 22 -0.97 0.21 -7.04
CA GLY A 22 0.11 -0.77 -6.99
C GLY A 22 0.09 -1.62 -5.71
N ILE A 23 1.05 -2.53 -5.59
CA ILE A 23 1.10 -3.52 -4.50
C ILE A 23 2.13 -3.20 -3.42
N THR A 24 2.82 -2.05 -3.49
CA THR A 24 3.80 -1.64 -2.47
C THR A 24 3.15 -1.56 -1.09
N SER A 25 3.70 -2.35 -0.17
CA SER A 25 3.31 -2.37 1.25
C SER A 25 4.48 -2.06 2.18
N GLU A 26 5.55 -1.46 1.67
CA GLU A 26 6.74 -1.10 2.43
C GLU A 26 7.06 0.40 2.25
N THR A 27 7.53 1.03 3.33
CA THR A 27 7.95 2.43 3.30
C THR A 27 9.37 2.56 2.74
N ILE A 28 9.76 3.79 2.37
CA ILE A 28 11.13 4.11 1.94
C ILE A 28 12.18 3.71 2.99
N SER A 29 11.81 3.73 4.28
CA SER A 29 12.66 3.31 5.40
C SER A 29 12.63 1.80 5.69
N GLY A 30 11.97 1.00 4.85
CA GLY A 30 11.87 -0.46 4.99
C GLY A 30 10.89 -0.94 6.07
N LYS A 31 9.96 -0.09 6.53
CA LYS A 31 8.93 -0.50 7.48
C LYS A 31 7.72 -1.07 6.73
N LYS A 32 7.09 -2.10 7.29
CA LYS A 32 5.84 -2.63 6.74
C LYS A 32 4.67 -1.68 7.01
N CYS A 33 3.85 -1.49 5.99
CA CYS A 33 2.63 -0.70 6.10
C CYS A 33 1.61 -1.39 7.03
N GLN A 34 0.88 -0.58 7.79
CA GLN A 34 -0.29 -1.02 8.53
C GLN A 34 -1.46 -1.24 7.55
N ALA A 35 -2.21 -2.33 7.73
CA ALA A 35 -3.43 -2.54 6.95
C ALA A 35 -4.45 -1.44 7.22
N TRP A 36 -5.06 -0.86 6.16
CA TRP A 36 -6.06 0.21 6.28
C TRP A 36 -7.33 -0.20 7.05
N SER A 37 -7.59 -1.49 7.20
CA SER A 37 -8.68 -2.02 8.04
C SER A 37 -8.28 -2.18 9.52
N SER A 38 -6.98 -2.17 9.85
CA SER A 38 -6.47 -2.32 11.21
C SER A 38 -6.40 -0.97 11.91
N MET A 39 -6.75 -0.93 13.19
CA MET A 39 -6.64 0.25 14.07
C MET A 39 -5.42 0.20 15.00
N SER A 40 -4.55 -0.79 14.82
CA SER A 40 -3.34 -0.99 15.61
C SER A 40 -2.15 -1.21 14.67
N PRO A 41 -0.95 -0.68 14.96
CA PRO A 41 -0.60 0.14 16.14
C PRO A 41 -1.09 1.60 16.10
N HIS A 42 -1.52 2.10 14.94
CA HIS A 42 -1.95 3.49 14.77
C HIS A 42 -3.45 3.57 14.51
N ASN A 43 -4.17 4.29 15.37
CA ASN A 43 -5.61 4.49 15.20
C ASN A 43 -5.89 5.59 14.15
N HIS A 44 -6.80 5.35 13.22
CA HIS A 44 -7.08 6.29 12.14
C HIS A 44 -8.49 6.13 11.52
N ASN A 45 -9.00 7.18 10.88
CA ASN A 45 -10.29 7.12 10.17
C ASN A 45 -10.16 6.81 8.66
N LYS A 46 -8.95 6.50 8.18
CA LYS A 46 -8.67 6.13 6.78
C LYS A 46 -8.98 4.65 6.53
N THR A 47 -10.27 4.32 6.56
CA THR A 47 -10.75 2.95 6.34
C THR A 47 -11.27 2.77 4.91
N PRO A 48 -11.21 1.55 4.34
CA PRO A 48 -11.80 1.26 3.03
C PRO A 48 -13.30 1.56 2.96
N LYS A 49 -14.00 1.51 4.10
CA LYS A 49 -15.42 1.86 4.19
C LYS A 49 -15.68 3.35 3.95
N LEU A 50 -14.77 4.21 4.39
CA LEU A 50 -14.88 5.67 4.22
C LEU A 50 -14.23 6.15 2.92
N PHE A 51 -13.27 5.40 2.38
CA PHE A 51 -12.56 5.72 1.14
C PHE A 51 -12.54 4.51 0.19
N PRO A 52 -13.68 4.19 -0.46
CA PRO A 52 -13.81 2.96 -1.27
C PRO A 52 -13.15 3.05 -2.65
N THR A 53 -12.89 4.26 -3.15
CA THR A 53 -12.29 4.52 -4.47
C THR A 53 -10.89 5.12 -4.37
N ALA A 54 -10.29 5.09 -3.17
CA ALA A 54 -8.93 5.55 -2.94
C ALA A 54 -7.91 4.50 -3.40
#